data_AF-A0A383W562-F1
#
_entry.id   AF-A0A383W562-F1
#
_cell.length_a   1.000
_cell.length_b   1.000
_cell.length_c   1.000
_cell.angle_alpha   90.00
_cell.angle_beta   90.00
_cell.angle_gamma   90.00
#
_symmetry.space_group_name_H-M   'P 1'
#
loop_
_entity.id
_entity.type
_entity.pdbx_description
1 polymer ?
#
loop_
_entity_poly.entity_id
_entity_poly.type
_entity_poly.pdbx_seq_one_letter_code
_entity_poly.pdbx_strand_id
1 'polypeptide(L)'
;MAKGSKHARQRFRKWINSYPDVSAWLEKYGDLEQQLDDNGGLLKIENFLPTFVAEGILEMLRGIDDKTWNLTAAGDDYVHNNIRHEFLSVKQGPPGLQDVFRIFTLLLPDSLFTFSAAKYCKAGHIVPHDDRAYTQVLMDDGSMQLCSRTIACIYYLTHGWSEADGGHLVDLEAPGGPQQHLPAFNSVVAFRIPRWHEVKPVTGDRPRYSIFGWFLEPGKLYELNTGEEAPPQQHSEAVHGAAEPEQQQQHAAAAVKQKRKKQRESVQKPQQQAAKPVSHASAGVKKKRRQRGVPPLSNSTSEQQQQQQQQRGKQKRKQPSEPVPSGRSAGQAAVAMKRMAKA
;
A
#
# COMPACT_ATOMS: atom_id res chain seq x y z
N MET A 1 19.99 5.55 -28.65
CA MET A 1 19.20 4.86 -27.59
C MET A 1 17.70 5.19 -27.57
N ALA A 2 17.21 6.29 -28.16
CA ALA A 2 15.78 6.68 -28.09
C ALA A 2 14.78 5.77 -28.86
N LYS A 3 15.18 5.11 -29.96
CA LYS A 3 14.26 4.27 -30.76
C LYS A 3 13.77 3.01 -30.01
N GLY A 4 14.61 2.41 -29.16
CA GLY A 4 14.24 1.21 -28.37
C GLY A 4 13.12 1.48 -27.37
N SER A 5 13.17 2.65 -26.72
CA SER A 5 12.18 3.03 -25.68
C SER A 5 10.76 3.17 -26.24
N LYS A 6 10.58 3.69 -27.47
CA LYS A 6 9.24 3.84 -28.07
C LYS A 6 8.57 2.49 -28.34
N HIS A 7 9.31 1.52 -28.90
CA HIS A 7 8.79 0.18 -29.16
C HIS A 7 8.48 -0.58 -27.87
N ALA A 8 9.35 -0.50 -26.86
CA ALA A 8 9.11 -1.10 -25.55
C ALA A 8 7.82 -0.57 -24.91
N ARG A 9 7.66 0.76 -24.88
CA ARG A 9 6.45 1.42 -24.35
C ARG A 9 5.18 1.03 -25.10
N GLN A 10 5.25 0.92 -26.43
CA GLN A 10 4.11 0.49 -27.24
C GLN A 10 3.74 -0.97 -26.97
N ARG A 11 4.73 -1.86 -26.88
CA ARG A 11 4.53 -3.28 -26.55
C ARG A 11 3.90 -3.45 -25.17
N PHE A 12 4.44 -2.78 -24.16
CA PHE A 12 3.89 -2.73 -22.81
C PHE A 12 2.43 -2.28 -22.81
N ARG A 13 2.14 -1.13 -23.43
CA ARG A 13 0.77 -0.58 -23.49
C ARG A 13 -0.19 -1.51 -24.22
N LYS A 14 0.23 -2.12 -25.33
CA LYS A 14 -0.59 -3.08 -26.07
C LYS A 14 -0.94 -4.27 -25.17
N TRP A 15 0.05 -4.79 -24.43
CA TRP A 15 -0.14 -5.96 -23.58
C TRP A 15 -1.08 -5.69 -22.40
N ILE A 16 -0.86 -4.63 -21.60
CA ILE A 16 -1.73 -4.35 -20.44
C ILE A 16 -3.18 -4.06 -20.84
N ASN A 17 -3.42 -3.60 -22.08
CA ASN A 17 -4.75 -3.35 -22.63
C ASN A 17 -5.40 -4.57 -23.31
N SER A 18 -4.69 -5.70 -23.39
CA SER A 18 -5.18 -6.92 -24.02
C SER A 18 -5.73 -7.87 -22.96
N TYR A 19 -7.04 -7.85 -22.74
CA TYR A 19 -7.69 -8.78 -21.80
C TYR A 19 -7.29 -10.25 -22.04
N PRO A 20 -7.30 -10.77 -23.30
CA PRO A 20 -6.89 -12.16 -23.55
C PRO A 20 -5.44 -12.45 -23.15
N ASP A 21 -4.50 -11.54 -23.45
CA ASP A 21 -3.08 -11.77 -23.11
C ASP A 21 -2.83 -11.71 -21.60
N VAL A 22 -3.52 -10.81 -20.90
CA VAL A 22 -3.40 -10.66 -19.44
C VAL A 22 -4.04 -11.85 -18.73
N SER A 23 -5.28 -12.22 -19.10
CA SER A 23 -5.99 -13.35 -18.48
C SER A 23 -5.24 -14.67 -18.70
N ALA A 24 -4.82 -14.96 -19.94
CA ALA A 24 -4.05 -16.17 -20.24
C ALA A 24 -2.72 -16.24 -19.47
N TRP A 25 -2.09 -15.09 -19.20
CA TRP A 25 -0.88 -15.06 -18.37
C TRP A 25 -1.16 -15.34 -16.89
N LEU A 26 -2.27 -14.82 -16.36
CA LEU A 26 -2.62 -14.97 -14.95
C LEU A 26 -3.20 -16.36 -14.62
N GLU A 27 -3.83 -17.03 -15.59
CA GLU A 27 -4.34 -18.41 -15.44
C GLU A 27 -3.28 -19.39 -14.92
N LYS A 28 -2.00 -19.17 -15.23
CA LYS A 28 -0.91 -20.04 -14.77
C LYS A 28 -0.71 -20.03 -13.24
N TYR A 29 -1.24 -19.01 -12.56
CA TYR A 29 -1.19 -18.94 -11.10
C TYR A 29 -2.37 -19.67 -10.47
N GLY A 30 -3.44 -20.00 -11.20
CA GLY A 30 -4.60 -20.68 -10.62
C GLY A 30 -5.37 -19.84 -9.61
N ASP A 31 -5.95 -20.50 -8.61
CA ASP A 31 -6.79 -19.89 -7.57
C ASP A 31 -5.91 -19.25 -6.49
N LEU A 32 -6.01 -17.92 -6.31
CA LEU A 32 -5.23 -17.18 -5.32
C LEU A 32 -5.65 -17.55 -3.88
N GLU A 33 -6.94 -17.78 -3.63
CA GLU A 33 -7.45 -18.10 -2.30
C GLU A 33 -6.93 -19.45 -1.84
N GLN A 34 -7.05 -20.47 -2.71
CA GLN A 34 -6.54 -21.80 -2.41
C GLN A 34 -5.03 -21.77 -2.16
N GLN A 35 -4.26 -21.02 -2.98
CA GLN A 35 -2.82 -20.90 -2.75
C GLN A 35 -2.48 -20.22 -1.43
N LEU A 36 -3.24 -19.19 -1.02
CA LEU A 36 -3.04 -18.57 0.27
C LEU A 36 -3.28 -19.58 1.39
N ASP A 37 -4.35 -20.35 1.31
CA ASP A 37 -4.71 -21.35 2.31
C ASP A 37 -3.64 -22.46 2.38
N ASP A 38 -3.15 -22.93 1.23
CA ASP A 38 -2.08 -23.92 1.11
C ASP A 38 -0.73 -23.43 1.67
N ASN A 39 -0.51 -22.11 1.71
CA ASN A 39 0.73 -21.47 2.18
C ASN A 39 0.57 -20.79 3.56
N GLY A 40 -0.43 -21.20 4.36
CA GLY A 40 -0.59 -20.70 5.73
C GLY A 40 -0.98 -19.22 5.80
N GLY A 41 -1.68 -18.72 4.79
CA GLY A 41 -2.23 -17.38 4.71
C GLY A 41 -1.31 -16.31 4.12
N LEU A 42 -0.08 -16.64 3.71
CA LEU A 42 0.81 -15.72 3.00
C LEU A 42 1.49 -16.41 1.82
N LEU A 43 1.45 -15.76 0.65
CA LEU A 43 2.01 -16.26 -0.59
C LEU A 43 2.98 -15.24 -1.18
N LYS A 44 4.17 -15.70 -1.61
CA LYS A 44 5.11 -14.92 -2.42
C LYS A 44 5.29 -15.56 -3.79
N ILE A 45 5.10 -14.77 -4.85
CA ILE A 45 5.28 -15.20 -6.23
C ILE A 45 6.38 -14.35 -6.88
N GLU A 46 7.43 -14.99 -7.37
CA GLU A 46 8.50 -14.30 -8.10
C GLU A 46 8.25 -14.33 -9.62
N ASN A 47 8.82 -13.36 -10.33
CA ASN A 47 8.64 -13.19 -11.79
C ASN A 47 7.16 -13.13 -12.22
N PHE A 48 6.36 -12.37 -11.47
CA PHE A 48 4.90 -12.38 -11.55
C PHE A 48 4.36 -11.98 -12.93
N LEU A 49 4.88 -10.92 -13.54
CA LEU A 49 4.51 -10.48 -14.90
C LEU A 49 5.62 -10.76 -15.90
N PRO A 50 5.34 -10.73 -17.23
CA PRO A 50 6.42 -10.73 -18.20
C PRO A 50 7.37 -9.56 -17.92
N THR A 51 8.68 -9.77 -18.00
CA THR A 51 9.69 -8.75 -17.61
C THR A 51 9.45 -7.40 -18.29
N PHE A 52 9.14 -7.38 -19.59
CA PHE A 52 8.88 -6.13 -20.31
C PHE A 52 7.64 -5.37 -19.79
N VAL A 53 6.69 -6.07 -19.17
CA VAL A 53 5.52 -5.48 -18.53
C VAL A 53 5.92 -4.88 -17.19
N ALA A 54 6.64 -5.64 -16.36
CA ALA A 54 7.16 -5.16 -15.09
C ALA A 54 8.04 -3.90 -15.25
N GLU A 55 8.94 -3.91 -16.23
CA GLU A 55 9.76 -2.75 -16.62
C GLU A 55 8.89 -1.56 -17.07
N GLY A 56 7.88 -1.82 -17.91
CA GLY A 56 6.95 -0.79 -18.37
C GLY A 56 6.15 -0.14 -17.23
N ILE A 57 5.75 -0.92 -16.22
CA ILE A 57 5.10 -0.39 -15.01
C ILE A 57 6.08 0.44 -14.20
N LEU A 58 7.30 -0.04 -13.96
CA LEU A 58 8.32 0.72 -13.23
C LEU A 58 8.65 2.05 -13.93
N GLU A 59 8.84 2.04 -15.26
CA GLU A 59 9.04 3.26 -16.04
C GLU A 59 7.86 4.22 -15.92
N MET A 60 6.62 3.70 -15.93
CA MET A 60 5.43 4.51 -15.72
C MET A 60 5.44 5.17 -14.34
N LEU A 61 5.71 4.43 -13.27
CA LEU A 61 5.72 4.95 -11.90
C LEU A 61 6.84 5.97 -11.67
N ARG A 62 8.03 5.73 -12.24
CA ARG A 62 9.14 6.70 -12.22
C ARG A 62 8.84 7.99 -12.98
N GLY A 63 7.97 7.92 -13.98
CA GLY A 63 7.53 9.07 -14.77
C GLY A 63 6.41 9.90 -14.11
N ILE A 64 5.87 9.48 -12.97
CA ILE A 64 4.87 10.26 -12.21
C ILE A 64 5.56 11.46 -11.57
N ASP A 65 5.08 12.67 -11.88
CA ASP A 65 5.55 13.92 -11.28
C ASP A 65 5.42 13.88 -9.75
N ASP A 66 6.44 14.36 -9.05
CA ASP A 66 6.49 14.36 -7.58
C ASP A 66 5.27 15.04 -6.94
N LYS A 67 4.65 16.04 -7.59
CA LYS A 67 3.46 16.72 -7.08
C LYS A 67 2.16 15.89 -7.20
N THR A 68 2.18 14.84 -8.00
CA THR A 68 1.03 13.94 -8.18
C THR A 68 0.99 12.87 -7.09
N TRP A 69 2.14 12.59 -6.47
CA TRP A 69 2.21 11.74 -5.30
C TRP A 69 1.61 12.43 -4.07
N ASN A 70 0.79 11.71 -3.33
CA ASN A 70 0.19 12.18 -2.09
C ASN A 70 1.00 11.62 -0.91
N LEU A 71 1.41 12.46 0.04
CA LEU A 71 1.99 11.99 1.28
C LEU A 71 0.92 11.25 2.09
N THR A 72 1.14 9.96 2.30
CA THR A 72 0.37 9.10 3.19
C THR A 72 1.22 8.88 4.43
N ALA A 73 0.94 9.68 5.46
CA ALA A 73 1.64 9.61 6.73
C ALA A 73 0.68 9.80 7.89
N ALA A 74 0.92 9.05 8.97
CA ALA A 74 0.24 9.21 10.24
C ALA A 74 1.23 8.99 11.39
N GLY A 75 0.94 9.62 12.53
CA GLY A 75 1.55 9.25 13.81
C GLY A 75 0.75 8.14 14.49
N ASP A 76 1.17 7.76 15.70
CA ASP A 76 0.46 6.76 16.50
C ASP A 76 -0.87 7.33 17.03
N ASP A 77 -2.00 6.80 16.55
CA ASP A 77 -3.36 7.15 16.98
C ASP A 77 -4.31 5.95 16.82
N TYR A 78 -4.20 5.02 17.77
CA TYR A 78 -4.97 3.77 17.80
C TYR A 78 -6.49 3.98 17.89
N VAL A 79 -6.94 5.11 18.44
CA VAL A 79 -8.38 5.43 18.52
C VAL A 79 -9.01 5.52 17.14
N HIS A 80 -8.25 5.95 16.14
CA HIS A 80 -8.69 6.06 14.76
C HIS A 80 -8.11 4.98 13.85
N ASN A 81 -7.56 3.90 14.44
CA ASN A 81 -6.82 2.85 13.74
C ASN A 81 -5.71 3.42 12.85
N ASN A 82 -5.07 4.50 13.31
CA ASN A 82 -3.93 5.11 12.64
C ASN A 82 -2.65 4.57 13.27
N ILE A 83 -1.92 3.82 12.45
CA ILE A 83 -0.59 3.32 12.76
C ILE A 83 0.45 4.29 12.24
N ARG A 84 1.61 4.39 12.87
CA ARG A 84 2.68 5.23 12.33
C ARG A 84 3.18 4.69 10.99
N HIS A 85 3.14 5.54 9.98
CA HIS A 85 3.62 5.21 8.65
C HIS A 85 4.04 6.46 7.90
N GLU A 86 4.88 6.30 6.89
CA GLU A 86 5.25 7.35 5.97
C GLU A 86 5.60 6.76 4.59
N PHE A 87 4.82 7.11 3.58
CA PHE A 87 5.12 6.82 2.18
C PHE A 87 4.32 7.76 1.27
N LEU A 88 4.61 7.72 -0.02
CA LEU A 88 3.87 8.43 -1.05
C LEU A 88 2.93 7.47 -1.77
N SER A 89 1.69 7.88 -2.05
CA SER A 89 0.72 7.07 -2.78
C SER A 89 -0.04 7.83 -3.86
N VAL A 90 -0.53 7.10 -4.86
CA VAL A 90 -1.40 7.64 -5.91
C VAL A 90 -2.41 6.59 -6.39
N LYS A 91 -3.69 6.99 -6.41
CA LYS A 91 -4.80 6.23 -6.99
C LYS A 91 -5.13 6.68 -8.41
N GLN A 92 -5.04 7.99 -8.65
CA GLN A 92 -5.29 8.58 -9.97
C GLN A 92 -3.99 9.14 -10.52
N GLY A 93 -3.45 8.49 -11.55
CA GLY A 93 -2.13 8.79 -12.09
C GLY A 93 -2.13 9.00 -13.59
N PRO A 94 -0.98 8.84 -14.25
CA PRO A 94 -0.87 9.02 -15.70
C PRO A 94 -1.74 8.01 -16.47
N PRO A 95 -2.05 8.29 -17.74
CA PRO A 95 -2.75 7.34 -18.60
C PRO A 95 -2.07 5.97 -18.61
N GLY A 96 -2.84 4.93 -18.31
CA GLY A 96 -2.37 3.54 -18.20
C GLY A 96 -2.30 3.01 -16.76
N LEU A 97 -2.30 3.84 -15.72
CA LEU A 97 -2.20 3.35 -14.35
C LEU A 97 -3.42 2.49 -13.94
N GLN A 98 -4.62 2.88 -14.37
CA GLN A 98 -5.84 2.09 -14.14
C GLN A 98 -5.80 0.74 -14.87
N ASP A 99 -5.20 0.70 -16.07
CA ASP A 99 -5.01 -0.55 -16.82
C ASP A 99 -4.05 -1.50 -16.08
N VAL A 100 -3.05 -0.93 -15.37
CA VAL A 100 -2.16 -1.71 -14.49
C VAL A 100 -2.93 -2.25 -13.29
N PHE A 101 -3.78 -1.45 -12.64
CA PHE A 101 -4.60 -1.93 -11.53
C PHE A 101 -5.54 -3.06 -11.95
N ARG A 102 -6.15 -2.96 -13.14
CA ARG A 102 -7.00 -4.01 -13.72
C ARG A 102 -6.29 -5.37 -13.87
N ILE A 103 -4.97 -5.41 -13.98
CA ILE A 103 -4.24 -6.70 -14.00
C ILE A 103 -4.49 -7.47 -12.70
N PHE A 104 -4.44 -6.78 -11.55
CA PHE A 104 -4.59 -7.42 -10.24
C PHE A 104 -6.03 -7.85 -9.97
N THR A 105 -7.02 -7.17 -10.55
CA THR A 105 -8.43 -7.53 -10.39
C THR A 105 -8.75 -8.88 -11.03
N LEU A 106 -7.93 -9.34 -11.98
CA LEU A 106 -8.09 -10.65 -12.62
C LEU A 106 -7.57 -11.80 -11.77
N LEU A 107 -6.87 -11.53 -10.66
CA LEU A 107 -6.54 -12.57 -9.68
C LEU A 107 -7.78 -13.06 -8.92
N LEU A 108 -8.77 -12.18 -8.73
CA LEU A 108 -10.03 -12.44 -8.05
C LEU A 108 -11.16 -11.65 -8.76
N PRO A 109 -11.63 -12.13 -9.92
CA PRO A 109 -12.51 -11.36 -10.81
C PRO A 109 -13.88 -11.02 -10.21
N ASP A 110 -14.34 -11.79 -9.23
CA ASP A 110 -15.64 -11.60 -8.57
C ASP A 110 -15.54 -10.75 -7.28
N SER A 111 -14.32 -10.32 -6.90
CA SER A 111 -14.10 -9.54 -5.69
C SER A 111 -14.13 -8.04 -5.94
N LEU A 112 -14.63 -7.28 -4.98
CA LEU A 112 -14.40 -5.84 -4.90
C LEU A 112 -12.93 -5.57 -4.58
N PHE A 113 -12.39 -4.42 -4.98
CA PHE A 113 -10.98 -4.11 -4.77
C PHE A 113 -10.70 -2.61 -4.64
N THR A 114 -9.55 -2.29 -4.05
CA THR A 114 -8.96 -0.93 -4.09
C THR A 114 -7.44 -1.04 -4.19
N PHE A 115 -6.87 -0.51 -5.28
CA PHE A 115 -5.43 -0.53 -5.54
C PHE A 115 -4.87 0.89 -5.69
N SER A 116 -3.60 1.03 -5.33
CA SER A 116 -2.82 2.26 -5.41
C SER A 116 -1.39 1.93 -5.84
N ALA A 117 -0.67 2.91 -6.39
CA ALA A 117 0.78 2.83 -6.47
C ALA A 117 1.40 3.47 -5.22
N ALA A 118 2.51 2.92 -4.75
CA ALA A 118 3.30 3.48 -3.66
C ALA A 118 4.73 3.78 -4.08
N LYS A 119 5.31 4.80 -3.43
CA LYS A 119 6.71 5.20 -3.51
C LYS A 119 7.21 5.42 -2.07
N TYR A 120 8.14 4.58 -1.62
CA TYR A 120 8.81 4.74 -0.33
C TYR A 120 10.16 5.39 -0.57
N CYS A 121 10.35 6.58 -0.04
CA CYS A 121 11.64 7.24 0.02
C CYS A 121 12.40 6.79 1.26
N LYS A 122 13.63 7.28 1.44
CA LYS A 122 14.42 7.06 2.66
C LYS A 122 13.60 7.36 3.92
N ALA A 123 13.74 6.49 4.92
CA ALA A 123 12.96 6.45 6.17
C ALA A 123 11.45 6.12 6.02
N GLY A 124 10.93 5.98 4.80
CA GLY A 124 9.57 5.52 4.59
C GLY A 124 9.38 4.11 5.16
N HIS A 125 8.30 3.90 5.90
CA HIS A 125 8.04 2.70 6.69
C HIS A 125 6.55 2.56 7.02
N ILE A 126 6.19 1.41 7.57
CA ILE A 126 4.92 1.17 8.27
C ILE A 126 5.25 0.35 9.51
N VAL A 127 4.88 0.80 10.70
CA VAL A 127 5.12 0.06 11.96
C VAL A 127 4.25 -1.22 12.03
N PRO A 128 4.48 -2.13 13.01
CA PRO A 128 3.65 -3.31 13.20
C PRO A 128 2.16 -2.99 13.22
N HIS A 129 1.41 -3.68 12.37
CA HIS A 129 -0.04 -3.54 12.20
C HIS A 129 -0.63 -4.78 11.52
N ASP A 130 -1.95 -4.84 11.46
CA ASP A 130 -2.64 -5.63 10.45
C ASP A 130 -3.45 -4.70 9.54
N ASP A 131 -4.05 -5.28 8.50
CA ASP A 131 -4.82 -4.54 7.50
C ASP A 131 -6.34 -4.54 7.76
N ARG A 132 -6.80 -4.84 8.99
CA ARG A 132 -8.22 -4.77 9.33
C ARG A 132 -8.73 -3.34 9.14
N ALA A 133 -9.66 -3.16 8.22
CA ALA A 133 -10.35 -1.90 8.02
C ALA A 133 -11.68 -2.11 7.30
N TYR A 134 -12.65 -1.24 7.59
CA TYR A 134 -13.87 -1.16 6.83
C TYR A 134 -13.80 -0.04 5.81
N THR A 135 -14.29 -0.32 4.60
CA THR A 135 -14.33 0.64 3.49
C THR A 135 -15.75 0.74 2.96
N GLN A 136 -16.19 1.96 2.68
CA GLN A 136 -17.49 2.18 2.01
C GLN A 136 -17.27 2.18 0.49
N VAL A 137 -17.86 1.20 -0.19
CA VAL A 137 -17.75 1.02 -1.64
C VAL A 137 -19.05 1.50 -2.29
N LEU A 138 -18.94 2.36 -3.32
CA LEU A 138 -20.07 2.75 -4.15
C LEU A 138 -20.31 1.66 -5.20
N MET A 139 -21.48 1.04 -5.15
CA MET A 139 -21.90 -0.02 -6.08
C MET A 139 -22.47 0.58 -7.38
N ASP A 140 -22.61 -0.25 -8.41
CA ASP A 140 -23.08 0.19 -9.73
C ASP A 140 -24.53 0.74 -9.71
N ASP A 141 -25.36 0.32 -8.76
CA ASP A 141 -26.72 0.83 -8.54
C ASP A 141 -26.75 2.15 -7.75
N GLY A 142 -25.58 2.68 -7.38
CA GLY A 142 -25.42 3.90 -6.59
C GLY A 142 -25.55 3.71 -5.08
N SER A 143 -25.77 2.49 -4.59
CA SER A 143 -25.80 2.19 -3.17
C SER A 143 -24.39 2.20 -2.55
N MET A 144 -24.29 2.51 -1.26
CA MET A 144 -23.04 2.41 -0.50
C MET A 144 -23.03 1.11 0.29
N GLN A 145 -22.05 0.26 0.01
CA GLN A 145 -21.85 -1.04 0.66
C GLN A 145 -20.63 -0.97 1.58
N LEU A 146 -20.83 -1.26 2.87
CA LEU A 146 -19.71 -1.44 3.80
C LEU A 146 -19.05 -2.78 3.49
N CYS A 147 -17.73 -2.76 3.30
CA CYS A 147 -16.91 -3.93 3.01
C CYS A 147 -15.72 -4.03 3.97
N SER A 148 -15.29 -5.26 4.25
CA SER A 148 -14.06 -5.58 4.97
C SER A 148 -12.95 -5.93 3.97
N ARG A 149 -11.70 -5.57 4.27
CA ARG A 149 -10.53 -6.06 3.51
C ARG A 149 -10.26 -7.52 3.87
N THR A 150 -10.07 -8.39 2.89
CA THR A 150 -9.88 -9.85 3.15
C THR A 150 -8.54 -10.37 2.69
N ILE A 151 -7.98 -9.80 1.62
CA ILE A 151 -6.65 -10.13 1.11
C ILE A 151 -5.90 -8.83 0.79
N ALA A 152 -4.71 -8.68 1.35
CA ALA A 152 -3.76 -7.66 0.91
C ALA A 152 -2.90 -8.21 -0.23
N CYS A 153 -2.57 -7.38 -1.21
CA CYS A 153 -1.72 -7.75 -2.34
C CYS A 153 -0.74 -6.62 -2.67
N ILE A 154 0.55 -6.94 -2.75
CA ILE A 154 1.65 -6.01 -2.97
C ILE A 154 2.52 -6.54 -4.10
N TYR A 155 2.75 -5.73 -5.13
CA TYR A 155 3.61 -6.04 -6.26
C TYR A 155 4.83 -5.12 -6.29
N TYR A 156 6.01 -5.70 -6.08
CA TYR A 156 7.28 -4.99 -5.97
C TYR A 156 7.96 -4.80 -7.33
N LEU A 157 8.45 -3.58 -7.55
CA LEU A 157 8.88 -3.13 -8.87
C LEU A 157 10.30 -2.57 -8.91
N THR A 158 11.09 -2.69 -7.85
CA THR A 158 12.38 -1.99 -7.77
C THR A 158 13.54 -2.93 -8.07
N HIS A 159 14.25 -2.71 -9.18
CA HIS A 159 15.43 -3.51 -9.55
C HIS A 159 16.54 -3.46 -8.51
N GLY A 160 17.18 -4.62 -8.33
CA GLY A 160 18.42 -4.76 -7.54
C GLY A 160 18.24 -4.37 -6.08
N TRP A 161 17.03 -4.49 -5.54
CA TRP A 161 16.78 -4.23 -4.14
C TRP A 161 17.45 -5.32 -3.29
N SER A 162 18.15 -4.90 -2.25
CA SER A 162 18.92 -5.78 -1.37
C SER A 162 18.49 -5.62 0.08
N GLU A 163 19.00 -6.50 0.97
CA GLU A 163 18.78 -6.39 2.40
C GLU A 163 19.24 -5.03 2.98
N ALA A 164 20.33 -4.49 2.45
CA ALA A 164 20.93 -3.23 2.91
C ALA A 164 20.09 -1.99 2.57
N ASP A 165 19.16 -2.09 1.62
CA ASP A 165 18.27 -0.99 1.24
C ASP A 165 17.08 -0.83 2.20
N GLY A 166 16.90 -1.77 3.15
CA GLY A 166 15.78 -1.78 4.09
C GLY A 166 14.45 -1.97 3.36
N GLY A 167 13.35 -1.44 3.90
CA GLY A 167 12.06 -1.57 3.22
C GLY A 167 11.58 -3.01 3.09
N HIS A 168 11.89 -3.89 4.04
CA HIS A 168 11.42 -5.27 4.02
C HIS A 168 10.00 -5.35 4.55
N LEU A 169 9.17 -6.19 3.94
CA LEU A 169 7.96 -6.65 4.61
C LEU A 169 8.39 -7.69 5.64
N VAL A 170 7.96 -7.53 6.89
CA VAL A 170 8.18 -8.54 7.93
C VAL A 170 6.83 -9.14 8.28
N ASP A 171 6.69 -10.42 8.03
CA ASP A 171 5.57 -11.22 8.49
C ASP A 171 5.81 -11.58 9.96
N LEU A 172 5.00 -11.02 10.87
CA LEU A 172 5.17 -11.21 12.32
C LEU A 172 4.51 -12.50 12.81
N GLU A 173 3.73 -13.17 11.95
CA GLU A 173 2.99 -14.39 12.25
C GLU A 173 3.53 -15.60 11.50
N ALA A 174 4.68 -15.48 10.84
CA ALA A 174 5.32 -16.59 10.16
C ALA A 174 5.58 -17.76 11.14
N PRO A 175 5.32 -19.01 10.73
CA PRO A 175 5.66 -20.18 11.54
C PRO A 175 7.16 -20.20 11.86
N GLY A 176 7.49 -20.32 13.15
CA GLY A 176 8.88 -20.26 13.62
C GLY A 176 9.39 -18.85 13.94
N GLY A 177 8.52 -17.83 13.90
CA GLY A 177 8.82 -16.45 14.29
C GLY A 177 8.92 -15.51 13.10
N PRO A 178 9.16 -14.20 13.34
CA PRO A 178 9.09 -13.19 12.29
C PRO A 178 9.97 -13.48 11.07
N GLN A 179 9.37 -13.45 9.88
CA GLN A 179 10.06 -13.72 8.61
C GLN A 179 10.14 -12.46 7.74
N GLN A 180 11.31 -12.21 7.16
CA GLN A 180 11.50 -11.07 6.25
C GLN A 180 11.29 -11.47 4.79
N HIS A 181 10.59 -10.62 4.04
CA HIS A 181 10.40 -10.74 2.61
C HIS A 181 11.00 -9.53 1.91
N LEU A 182 12.06 -9.78 1.14
CA LEU A 182 12.68 -8.78 0.28
C LEU A 182 11.69 -8.31 -0.80
N PRO A 183 11.58 -6.99 -1.05
CA PRO A 183 10.73 -6.43 -2.10
C PRO A 183 11.41 -6.57 -3.49
N ALA A 184 11.66 -7.81 -3.89
CA ALA A 184 12.37 -8.17 -5.11
C ALA A 184 11.61 -7.68 -6.35
N PHE A 185 12.34 -7.29 -7.39
CA PHE A 185 11.74 -6.85 -8.64
C PHE A 185 10.83 -7.93 -9.24
N ASN A 186 9.66 -7.50 -9.72
CA ASN A 186 8.68 -8.36 -10.37
C ASN A 186 8.21 -9.51 -9.45
N SER A 187 8.01 -9.22 -8.16
CA SER A 187 7.46 -10.18 -7.20
C SER A 187 6.17 -9.68 -6.58
N VAL A 188 5.24 -10.59 -6.32
CA VAL A 188 4.01 -10.34 -5.56
C VAL A 188 4.15 -10.96 -4.18
N VAL A 189 3.67 -10.26 -3.16
CA VAL A 189 3.31 -10.84 -1.87
C VAL A 189 1.81 -10.58 -1.65
N ALA A 190 1.07 -11.64 -1.33
CA ALA A 190 -0.33 -11.55 -0.93
C ALA A 190 -0.54 -12.27 0.40
N PHE A 191 -1.48 -11.80 1.21
CA PHE A 191 -1.80 -12.45 2.49
C PHE A 191 -3.25 -12.21 2.93
N ARG A 192 -3.79 -13.17 3.70
CA ARG A 192 -5.11 -13.08 4.33
C ARG A 192 -5.12 -12.02 5.43
N ILE A 193 -6.28 -11.39 5.65
CA ILE A 193 -6.50 -10.41 6.71
C ILE A 193 -7.48 -11.02 7.73
N PRO A 194 -7.21 -10.95 9.04
CA PRO A 194 -6.06 -10.28 9.68
C PRO A 194 -4.75 -11.05 9.53
N ARG A 195 -3.64 -10.31 9.45
CA ARG A 195 -2.27 -10.82 9.59
C ARG A 195 -1.32 -9.69 10.00
N TRP A 196 -0.67 -9.85 11.15
CA TRP A 196 0.29 -8.87 11.65
C TRP A 196 1.57 -8.83 10.81
N HIS A 197 1.94 -7.63 10.37
CA HIS A 197 3.12 -7.37 9.58
C HIS A 197 3.64 -5.95 9.79
N GLU A 198 4.85 -5.68 9.30
CA GLU A 198 5.41 -4.33 9.24
C GLU A 198 6.21 -4.12 7.96
N VAL A 199 6.51 -2.86 7.64
CA VAL A 199 7.46 -2.48 6.61
C VAL A 199 8.62 -1.76 7.26
N LYS A 200 9.80 -2.41 7.29
CA LYS A 200 11.02 -1.79 7.83
C LYS A 200 11.33 -0.47 7.11
N PRO A 201 11.96 0.51 7.78
CA PRO A 201 12.39 1.74 7.13
C PRO A 201 13.28 1.48 5.92
N VAL A 202 13.05 2.21 4.84
CA VAL A 202 13.98 2.27 3.71
C VAL A 202 15.25 3.00 4.15
N THR A 203 16.39 2.35 4.02
CA THR A 203 17.71 2.89 4.39
C THR A 203 18.47 3.42 3.18
N GLY A 204 18.22 2.84 2.00
CA GLY A 204 18.81 3.28 0.73
C GLY A 204 18.31 4.66 0.27
N ASP A 205 19.09 5.31 -0.60
CA ASP A 205 18.73 6.63 -1.15
C ASP A 205 17.78 6.55 -2.35
N ARG A 206 17.66 5.37 -2.95
CA ARG A 206 16.76 5.11 -4.08
C ARG A 206 15.34 4.81 -3.60
N PRO A 207 14.29 5.36 -4.25
CA PRO A 207 12.92 5.04 -3.87
C PRO A 207 12.55 3.59 -4.21
N ARG A 208 11.76 2.98 -3.32
CA ARG A 208 11.08 1.69 -3.54
C ARG A 208 9.70 1.94 -4.14
N TYR A 209 9.42 1.35 -5.29
CA TYR A 209 8.11 1.38 -5.93
C TYR A 209 7.37 0.05 -5.78
N SER A 210 6.05 0.16 -5.59
CA SER A 210 5.13 -0.98 -5.63
C SER A 210 3.74 -0.57 -6.13
N ILE A 211 2.96 -1.56 -6.57
CA ILE A 211 1.50 -1.48 -6.58
C ILE A 211 1.02 -2.21 -5.32
N PHE A 212 0.04 -1.67 -4.61
CA PHE A 212 -0.50 -2.31 -3.42
C PHE A 212 -2.00 -2.07 -3.32
N GLY A 213 -2.71 -2.96 -2.64
CA GLY A 213 -4.14 -2.82 -2.45
C GLY A 213 -4.76 -4.00 -1.74
N TRP A 214 -6.08 -3.98 -1.71
CA TRP A 214 -6.89 -4.97 -1.00
C TRP A 214 -8.03 -5.47 -1.87
N PHE A 215 -8.31 -6.75 -1.74
CA PHE A 215 -9.61 -7.33 -2.11
C PHE A 215 -10.58 -7.17 -0.94
N LEU A 216 -11.84 -6.94 -1.26
CA LEU A 216 -12.87 -6.56 -0.32
C LEU A 216 -14.06 -7.50 -0.43
N GLU A 217 -14.68 -7.77 0.72
CA GLU A 217 -15.92 -8.52 0.82
C GLU A 217 -16.99 -7.70 1.55
N PRO A 218 -18.26 -7.76 1.11
CA PRO A 218 -19.36 -7.08 1.80
C PRO A 218 -19.52 -7.52 3.26
N GLY A 219 -19.79 -6.55 4.13
CA GLY A 219 -20.06 -6.77 5.55
C GLY A 219 -18.87 -6.50 6.47
N LYS A 220 -19.09 -6.79 7.75
CA LYS A 220 -18.08 -6.70 8.82
C LYS A 220 -17.61 -8.11 9.15
N LEU A 221 -16.41 -8.47 8.72
CA LEU A 221 -15.89 -9.84 8.84
C LEU A 221 -15.01 -10.06 10.08
N TYR A 222 -14.61 -8.98 10.75
CA TYR A 222 -13.77 -9.00 11.94
C TYR A 222 -14.01 -7.75 12.77
N GLU A 223 -13.69 -7.78 14.06
CA GLU A 223 -13.62 -6.57 14.87
C GLU A 223 -12.32 -5.80 14.58
N LEU A 224 -12.40 -4.47 14.54
CA LEU A 224 -11.22 -3.62 14.36
C LEU A 224 -10.38 -3.63 15.64
N ASN A 225 -9.05 -3.60 15.49
CA ASN A 225 -8.16 -3.47 16.63
C ASN A 225 -8.38 -2.11 17.31
N THR A 226 -8.68 -2.12 18.61
CA THR A 226 -8.85 -0.93 19.44
C THR A 226 -7.53 -0.44 20.07
N GLY A 227 -6.41 -1.10 19.76
CA GLY A 227 -5.09 -0.84 20.33
C GLY A 227 -4.77 -1.65 21.60
N GLU A 228 -5.72 -2.46 22.07
CA GLU A 228 -5.50 -3.37 23.21
C GLU A 228 -4.76 -4.64 22.80
N GLU A 229 -4.94 -5.09 21.56
CA GLU A 229 -4.19 -6.21 21.00
C GLU A 229 -2.78 -5.73 20.63
N ALA A 230 -1.81 -6.06 21.49
CA ALA A 230 -0.41 -5.93 21.15
C ALA A 230 -0.08 -6.89 19.99
N PRO A 231 0.81 -6.50 19.06
CA PRO A 231 1.36 -7.45 18.09
C PRO A 231 1.94 -8.65 18.86
N PRO A 232 1.92 -9.87 18.27
CA PRO A 232 2.48 -11.05 18.90
C PRO A 232 3.86 -10.69 19.46
N GLN A 233 3.99 -10.72 20.79
CA GLN A 233 5.25 -10.37 21.42
C GLN A 233 6.26 -11.34 20.85
N GLN A 234 7.38 -10.82 20.33
CA GLN A 234 8.50 -11.63 19.92
C GLN A 234 8.95 -12.36 21.19
N HIS A 235 8.44 -13.57 21.39
CA HIS A 235 8.88 -14.46 22.45
C HIS A 235 10.31 -14.82 22.07
N SER A 236 11.25 -13.96 22.44
CA SER A 236 12.66 -14.29 22.52
C SER A 236 12.81 -15.28 23.67
N GLU A 237 12.26 -16.48 23.52
CA GLU A 237 12.78 -17.63 24.23
C GLU A 237 14.16 -17.86 23.62
N ALA A 238 15.13 -17.10 24.12
CA ALA A 238 16.51 -17.50 24.09
C ALA A 238 16.55 -18.85 24.81
N VAL A 239 16.43 -19.93 24.04
CA VAL A 239 16.93 -21.24 24.42
C VAL A 239 18.45 -21.09 24.50
N HIS A 240 18.90 -20.43 25.57
CA HIS A 240 20.25 -20.55 26.08
C HIS A 240 20.35 -21.96 26.66
N GLY A 241 20.46 -22.94 25.76
CA GLY A 241 21.14 -24.19 26.05
C GLY A 241 22.58 -23.82 26.39
N ALA A 242 22.84 -23.71 27.69
CA ALA A 242 24.15 -23.47 28.24
C ALA A 242 25.14 -24.56 27.77
N ALA A 243 26.14 -24.13 27.00
CA ALA A 243 27.45 -24.73 27.02
C ALA A 243 28.45 -23.57 27.19
N GLU A 244 28.94 -23.41 28.42
CA GLU A 244 30.08 -22.54 28.72
C GLU A 244 31.30 -22.96 27.87
N PRO A 245 32.11 -21.98 27.46
CA PRO A 245 33.42 -21.93 28.08
C PRO A 245 33.78 -20.53 28.59
N GLU A 246 34.22 -20.55 29.85
CA GLU A 246 34.94 -19.51 30.56
C GLU A 246 36.15 -18.94 29.79
N GLN A 247 36.41 -17.66 30.08
CA GLN A 247 37.71 -16.97 29.98
C GLN A 247 38.23 -16.58 28.58
N GLN A 248 37.93 -15.34 28.17
CA GLN A 248 38.94 -14.31 27.87
C GLN A 248 38.27 -13.05 27.32
N GLN A 249 38.12 -12.00 28.14
CA GLN A 249 38.15 -10.59 27.70
C GLN A 249 38.11 -9.65 28.90
N GLN A 250 39.29 -9.39 29.44
CA GLN A 250 39.61 -8.10 30.06
C GLN A 250 40.52 -7.35 29.07
N HIS A 251 40.42 -6.02 29.08
CA HIS A 251 41.12 -5.03 28.23
C HIS A 251 40.38 -4.56 26.97
N ALA A 252 39.56 -3.51 27.11
CA ALA A 252 39.68 -2.28 26.32
C ALA A 252 38.59 -1.26 26.73
N ALA A 253 38.81 -0.61 27.87
CA ALA A 253 38.18 0.66 28.18
C ALA A 253 39.15 1.81 27.85
N ALA A 254 38.59 2.95 27.47
CA ALA A 254 39.20 4.30 27.46
C ALA A 254 39.99 4.73 26.20
N ALA A 255 39.29 5.25 25.17
CA ALA A 255 39.88 6.21 24.23
C ALA A 255 38.89 7.05 23.39
N VAL A 256 37.74 7.54 23.90
CA VAL A 256 36.91 8.50 23.12
C VAL A 256 36.21 9.53 24.01
N LYS A 257 36.97 10.45 24.61
CA LYS A 257 36.44 11.70 25.19
C LYS A 257 37.48 12.81 25.04
N GLN A 258 37.61 13.39 23.85
CA GLN A 258 38.16 14.74 23.61
C GLN A 258 38.21 15.00 22.09
N LYS A 259 37.10 15.52 21.52
CA LYS A 259 37.08 16.34 20.29
C LYS A 259 35.62 16.57 19.88
N ARG A 260 35.02 17.64 20.41
CA ARG A 260 33.92 18.43 19.78
C ARG A 260 33.47 19.54 20.72
N LYS A 261 34.40 20.44 21.02
CA LYS A 261 34.15 21.78 21.59
C LYS A 261 34.98 22.77 20.79
N LYS A 262 34.57 23.03 19.54
CA LYS A 262 35.05 24.11 18.65
C LYS A 262 34.26 24.01 17.33
N GLN A 263 33.03 24.51 17.33
CA GLN A 263 32.31 24.97 16.14
C GLN A 263 31.03 25.68 16.61
N ARG A 264 31.26 26.82 17.27
CA ARG A 264 30.33 27.94 17.38
C ARG A 264 31.19 29.15 17.04
N GLU A 265 30.72 29.95 16.08
CA GLU A 265 31.13 31.32 15.70
C GLU A 265 31.43 31.45 14.20
N SER A 266 30.88 32.52 13.62
CA SER A 266 30.65 32.85 12.20
C SER A 266 29.45 32.06 11.61
N VAL A 267 28.37 32.67 11.11
CA VAL A 267 28.26 33.89 10.30
C VAL A 267 26.89 34.57 10.53
N GLN A 268 26.91 35.91 10.60
CA GLN A 268 25.75 36.81 10.65
C GLN A 268 25.11 37.00 9.25
N LYS A 269 23.77 37.13 9.27
CA LYS A 269 22.83 37.69 8.26
C LYS A 269 23.19 39.14 7.81
N PRO A 270 22.43 39.83 6.92
CA PRO A 270 21.43 39.43 5.90
C PRO A 270 21.64 40.15 4.54
N GLN A 271 20.95 39.73 3.46
CA GLN A 271 20.65 40.64 2.34
C GLN A 271 19.24 40.43 1.77
N GLN A 272 18.48 41.52 1.81
CA GLN A 272 17.21 41.76 1.15
C GLN A 272 17.46 42.07 -0.33
N GLN A 273 16.61 41.59 -1.24
CA GLN A 273 16.30 42.17 -2.55
C GLN A 273 15.04 41.45 -3.08
N ALA A 274 13.89 42.13 -3.09
CA ALA A 274 13.36 42.97 -4.18
C ALA A 274 12.48 42.17 -5.15
N ALA A 275 11.16 42.29 -4.96
CA ALA A 275 10.14 41.81 -5.86
C ALA A 275 10.03 42.71 -7.11
N LYS A 276 9.80 42.11 -8.27
CA LYS A 276 9.28 42.79 -9.47
C LYS A 276 8.06 42.03 -10.03
N PRO A 277 7.01 42.74 -10.48
CA PRO A 277 5.84 42.14 -11.10
C PRO A 277 6.05 41.97 -12.61
N VAL A 278 5.52 40.88 -13.18
CA VAL A 278 5.37 40.74 -14.64
C VAL A 278 3.89 40.51 -14.94
N SER A 279 3.30 41.52 -15.57
CA SER A 279 2.04 41.46 -16.30
C SER A 279 2.27 40.83 -17.68
N HIS A 280 1.40 39.94 -18.14
CA HIS A 280 1.00 39.87 -19.55
C HIS A 280 -0.37 39.21 -19.71
N ALA A 281 -1.27 39.95 -20.34
CA ALA A 281 -2.52 39.49 -20.90
C ALA A 281 -2.28 38.91 -22.30
N SER A 282 -3.06 37.90 -22.70
CA SER A 282 -3.55 37.79 -24.08
C SER A 282 -4.67 36.77 -24.25
N ALA A 283 -5.59 37.14 -25.11
CA ALA A 283 -6.86 36.52 -25.44
C ALA A 283 -6.78 35.18 -26.19
N GLY A 284 -7.72 34.30 -25.88
CA GLY A 284 -8.78 33.83 -26.79
C GLY A 284 -8.40 33.03 -28.05
N VAL A 285 -8.82 31.76 -28.11
CA VAL A 285 -9.37 31.12 -29.33
C VAL A 285 -10.41 30.06 -28.94
N LYS A 286 -11.63 30.24 -29.48
CA LYS A 286 -12.72 29.25 -29.51
C LYS A 286 -12.40 28.16 -30.55
N LYS A 287 -12.62 26.87 -30.23
CA LYS A 287 -12.99 25.85 -31.23
C LYS A 287 -13.82 24.72 -30.60
N LYS A 288 -15.09 24.69 -30.97
CA LYS A 288 -16.03 23.57 -30.81
C LYS A 288 -15.49 22.34 -31.55
N ARG A 289 -15.46 21.17 -30.91
CA ARG A 289 -15.48 19.89 -31.61
C ARG A 289 -16.23 18.85 -30.78
N ARG A 290 -17.37 18.42 -31.33
CA ARG A 290 -18.20 17.30 -30.86
C ARG A 290 -17.38 16.01 -30.94
N GLN A 291 -17.37 15.21 -29.88
CA GLN A 291 -17.11 13.77 -29.96
C GLN A 291 -18.17 13.03 -29.15
N ARG A 292 -18.62 11.92 -29.77
CA ARG A 292 -19.64 10.99 -29.32
C ARG A 292 -19.11 10.16 -28.15
N GLY A 293 -20.04 9.74 -27.30
CA GLY A 293 -19.77 9.15 -26.00
C GLY A 293 -19.18 7.74 -26.00
N VAL A 294 -18.45 7.50 -24.91
CA VAL A 294 -18.19 6.22 -24.27
C VAL A 294 -18.33 6.52 -22.77
N PRO A 295 -19.13 5.76 -21.99
CA PRO A 295 -19.32 6.07 -20.58
C PRO A 295 -18.01 5.85 -19.81
N PRO A 296 -17.62 6.77 -18.91
CA PRO A 296 -16.49 6.54 -18.02
C PRO A 296 -16.89 5.53 -16.94
N LEU A 297 -16.07 4.51 -16.73
CA LEU A 297 -16.04 3.75 -15.48
C LEU A 297 -15.55 4.69 -14.39
N SER A 298 -16.47 5.26 -13.62
CA SER A 298 -16.20 6.26 -12.58
C SER A 298 -16.29 5.64 -11.18
N ASN A 299 -15.21 5.03 -10.72
CA ASN A 299 -15.03 4.70 -9.30
C ASN A 299 -13.74 5.38 -8.80
N SER A 300 -13.84 6.27 -7.80
CA SER A 300 -12.78 6.56 -6.78
C SER A 300 -12.87 7.92 -6.05
N THR A 301 -13.96 8.69 -6.16
CA THR A 301 -14.07 9.98 -5.43
C THR A 301 -14.38 9.85 -3.93
N SER A 302 -14.76 8.67 -3.42
CA SER A 302 -15.25 8.49 -2.04
C SER A 302 -14.14 8.24 -0.99
N GLU A 303 -13.04 7.57 -1.33
CA GLU A 303 -12.02 7.20 -0.33
C GLU A 303 -11.05 8.33 0.02
N GLN A 304 -10.72 9.22 -0.92
CA GLN A 304 -9.92 10.41 -0.62
C GLN A 304 -10.71 11.36 0.30
N GLN A 305 -12.05 11.35 0.20
CA GLN A 305 -12.91 12.00 1.18
C GLN A 305 -12.93 11.28 2.52
N GLN A 306 -12.73 9.96 2.62
CA GLN A 306 -12.77 9.26 3.90
C GLN A 306 -11.48 9.44 4.71
N GLN A 307 -10.29 9.39 4.08
CA GLN A 307 -9.04 9.79 4.75
C GLN A 307 -9.05 11.29 5.14
N GLN A 308 -9.72 12.14 4.36
CA GLN A 308 -9.83 13.58 4.65
C GLN A 308 -10.98 13.92 5.64
N GLN A 309 -12.03 13.10 5.73
CA GLN A 309 -13.14 13.23 6.70
C GLN A 309 -12.73 12.72 8.09
N GLN A 310 -11.92 11.66 8.18
CA GLN A 310 -11.31 11.23 9.45
C GLN A 310 -10.39 12.33 10.03
N GLN A 311 -9.73 13.13 9.17
CA GLN A 311 -8.92 14.27 9.61
C GLN A 311 -9.73 15.52 10.00
N ARG A 312 -10.99 15.66 9.53
CA ARG A 312 -11.85 16.84 9.76
C ARG A 312 -12.73 16.77 11.01
N GLY A 313 -12.76 15.66 11.75
CA GLY A 313 -13.53 15.50 12.99
C GLY A 313 -13.12 16.40 14.17
N LYS A 314 -12.14 17.29 14.00
CA LYS A 314 -11.54 18.11 15.07
C LYS A 314 -12.32 19.35 15.50
N GLN A 315 -13.54 19.61 15.03
CA GLN A 315 -14.33 20.73 15.56
C GLN A 315 -15.82 20.39 15.73
N LYS A 316 -16.25 20.47 17.00
CA LYS A 316 -17.61 20.45 17.55
C LYS A 316 -18.21 19.07 17.82
N ARG A 317 -18.19 18.69 19.10
CA ARG A 317 -19.41 18.27 19.79
C ARG A 317 -19.29 18.49 21.30
N LYS A 318 -20.06 19.46 21.80
CA LYS A 318 -20.46 19.57 23.21
C LYS A 318 -21.81 18.87 23.37
N GLN A 319 -21.83 17.94 24.33
CA GLN A 319 -22.93 17.40 25.14
C GLN A 319 -24.03 16.51 24.52
N PRO A 320 -24.54 15.52 25.31
CA PRO A 320 -25.43 14.45 24.86
C PRO A 320 -26.90 14.71 25.20
N SER A 321 -27.81 14.06 24.47
CA SER A 321 -29.21 13.90 24.82
C SER A 321 -29.55 12.42 25.00
N GLU A 322 -30.37 12.14 26.00
CA GLU A 322 -30.81 10.83 26.51
C GLU A 322 -31.63 9.96 25.53
N PRO A 323 -31.82 8.64 25.82
CA PRO A 323 -32.39 7.67 24.91
C PRO A 323 -33.91 7.48 25.09
N VAL A 324 -34.59 7.10 23.99
CA VAL A 324 -36.00 6.67 23.96
C VAL A 324 -36.08 5.30 23.23
N PRO A 325 -36.98 4.37 23.63
CA PRO A 325 -36.73 2.94 23.49
C PRO A 325 -37.31 2.29 22.22
N SER A 326 -36.84 1.05 22.06
CA SER A 326 -36.99 0.05 21.01
C SER A 326 -38.40 -0.27 20.51
N GLY A 327 -38.51 -0.45 19.19
CA GLY A 327 -39.57 -1.21 18.52
C GLY A 327 -38.99 -2.30 17.62
N ARG A 328 -39.40 -3.55 17.83
CA ARG A 328 -39.03 -4.74 17.05
C ARG A 328 -39.67 -4.73 15.66
N SER A 329 -38.96 -5.24 14.64
CA SER A 329 -39.60 -6.07 13.62
C SER A 329 -38.62 -7.11 13.06
N ALA A 330 -39.05 -8.36 13.10
CA ALA A 330 -38.43 -9.51 12.44
C ALA A 330 -38.69 -9.47 10.93
N GLY A 331 -37.74 -9.95 10.13
CA GLY A 331 -38.00 -10.25 8.72
C GLY A 331 -36.74 -10.43 7.89
N GLN A 332 -36.50 -11.69 7.51
CA GLN A 332 -35.84 -12.14 6.27
C GLN A 332 -34.31 -12.16 6.21
N ALA A 333 -33.74 -13.36 6.38
CA ALA A 333 -32.46 -13.76 5.81
C ALA A 333 -32.56 -15.23 5.37
N ALA A 334 -32.57 -15.47 4.06
CA ALA A 334 -32.48 -16.81 3.47
C ALA A 334 -31.93 -16.73 2.05
N VAL A 335 -30.61 -16.61 1.87
CA VAL A 335 -29.89 -17.04 0.66
C VAL A 335 -28.44 -17.39 1.08
N ALA A 336 -27.88 -18.42 0.45
CA ALA A 336 -26.47 -18.86 0.47
C ALA A 336 -26.10 -20.07 1.37
N MET A 337 -26.63 -21.25 1.01
CA MET A 337 -25.90 -22.51 1.16
C MET A 337 -26.05 -23.32 -0.13
N LYS A 338 -24.98 -23.36 -0.94
CA LYS A 338 -24.72 -24.46 -1.88
C LYS A 338 -23.30 -24.34 -2.45
N ARG A 339 -22.36 -25.07 -1.85
CA ARG A 339 -21.16 -25.64 -2.52
C ARG A 339 -20.41 -26.53 -1.53
N MET A 340 -20.91 -27.76 -1.34
CA MET A 340 -20.09 -28.93 -1.02
C MET A 340 -20.86 -30.16 -1.48
N ALA A 341 -20.50 -30.65 -2.67
CA ALA A 341 -20.71 -32.03 -3.13
C ALA A 341 -20.08 -32.15 -4.53
N LYS A 342 -18.79 -32.49 -4.59
CA LYS A 342 -18.15 -33.32 -5.63
C LYS A 342 -16.64 -33.43 -5.35
N ALA A 343 -16.28 -34.40 -4.53
CA ALA A 343 -15.14 -35.31 -4.65
C ALA A 343 -15.13 -36.17 -3.38
#